data_AF-A0A097AN65-F1
#
_entry.id   AF-A0A097AN65-F1
#
_cell.length_a   1.000
_cell.length_b   1.000
_cell.length_c   1.000
_cell.angle_alpha   90.00
_cell.angle_beta   90.00
_cell.angle_gamma   90.00
#
_symmetry.space_group_name_H-M   'P 1'
#
loop_
_entity.id
_entity.type
_entity.pdbx_description
1 polymer ?
#
loop_
_entity_poly.entity_id
_entity_poly.type
_entity_poly.pdbx_seq_one_letter_code
_entity_poly.pdbx_strand_id
1 'polypeptide(L)'
;MFINVNYEQNMSLSESEQVINSVENKNLFSQFLDGLRVIKSNKFLLFYCYYRRRCYLFLAPISLYIPLYTKNILNLSSTFYGIISSAITVGGLFGSLALLVFGKRVNKKFFIVSGFIFQGISLIMFGLIQNFIGGFVSLMILGIALSKILSYNIYPIFVQHSVKLS
;
A
#
# COMPACT_ATOMS: atom_id res chain seq x y z
N MET A 1 -33.52 35.42 -30.41
CA MET A 1 -32.95 34.43 -29.46
C MET A 1 -31.86 33.66 -30.21
N PHE A 2 -30.74 33.24 -29.59
CA PHE A 2 -29.62 32.44 -30.18
C PHE A 2 -28.29 33.12 -30.61
N ILE A 3 -27.86 34.26 -30.03
CA ILE A 3 -26.49 34.77 -30.29
C ILE A 3 -25.60 34.86 -29.03
N ASN A 4 -26.14 34.75 -27.82
CA ASN A 4 -25.38 35.09 -26.60
C ASN A 4 -24.74 33.91 -25.84
N VAL A 5 -24.75 32.69 -26.40
CA VAL A 5 -24.21 31.49 -25.69
C VAL A 5 -22.75 31.21 -26.02
N ASN A 6 -22.30 31.56 -27.24
CA ASN A 6 -20.94 31.23 -27.70
C ASN A 6 -19.84 32.12 -27.07
N TYR A 7 -20.15 33.34 -26.61
CA TYR A 7 -19.15 34.23 -26.02
C TYR A 7 -18.76 33.84 -24.57
N GLU A 8 -19.72 33.40 -23.75
CA GLU A 8 -19.43 32.93 -22.38
C GLU A 8 -18.68 31.58 -22.37
N GLN A 9 -18.95 30.71 -23.36
CA GLN A 9 -18.21 29.44 -23.51
C GLN A 9 -16.76 29.66 -23.91
N ASN A 10 -16.46 30.61 -24.81
CA ASN A 10 -15.08 30.86 -25.23
C ASN A 10 -14.25 31.56 -24.13
N MET A 11 -14.89 32.34 -23.27
CA MET A 11 -14.22 33.01 -22.14
C MET A 11 -13.87 32.02 -21.02
N SER A 12 -14.77 31.10 -20.69
CA SER A 12 -14.51 30.02 -19.71
C SER A 12 -13.50 28.97 -20.18
N LEU A 13 -13.41 28.72 -21.50
CA LEU A 13 -12.35 27.90 -22.09
C LEU A 13 -10.96 28.56 -21.98
N SER A 14 -10.88 29.89 -22.17
CA SER A 14 -9.61 30.61 -22.03
C SER A 14 -9.12 30.72 -20.58
N GLU A 15 -10.03 30.87 -19.60
CA GLU A 15 -9.68 30.85 -18.18
C GLU A 15 -9.26 29.45 -17.71
N SER A 16 -9.95 28.40 -18.15
CA SER A 16 -9.57 27.02 -17.83
C SER A 16 -8.21 26.62 -18.44
N GLU A 17 -7.90 27.06 -19.67
CA GLU A 17 -6.56 26.91 -20.25
C GLU A 17 -5.49 27.72 -19.49
N GLN A 18 -5.79 28.92 -19.00
CA GLN A 18 -4.85 29.71 -18.20
C GLN A 18 -4.60 29.11 -16.82
N VAL A 19 -5.62 28.54 -16.16
CA VAL A 19 -5.44 27.80 -14.90
C VAL A 19 -4.61 26.54 -15.13
N ILE A 20 -4.88 25.78 -16.19
CA ILE A 20 -4.10 24.57 -16.54
C ILE A 20 -2.63 24.95 -16.80
N ASN A 21 -2.36 25.99 -17.59
CA ASN A 21 -1.00 26.46 -17.86
C ASN A 21 -0.28 27.01 -16.62
N SER A 22 -1.00 27.65 -15.68
CA SER A 22 -0.43 28.13 -14.41
C SER A 22 -0.05 26.98 -13.44
N VAL A 23 -0.70 25.82 -13.58
CA VAL A 23 -0.39 24.59 -12.83
C VAL A 23 0.71 23.78 -13.52
N GLU A 24 0.72 23.77 -14.86
CA GLU A 24 1.67 23.04 -15.70
C GLU A 24 3.08 23.64 -15.65
N ASN A 25 3.20 24.97 -15.51
CA ASN A 25 4.48 25.67 -15.46
C ASN A 25 5.09 25.81 -14.04
N LYS A 26 4.44 25.28 -13.00
CA LYS A 26 5.15 24.95 -11.77
C LYS A 26 5.94 23.68 -12.03
N ASN A 27 7.21 23.84 -12.42
CA ASN A 27 8.21 22.78 -12.60
C ASN A 27 7.82 21.53 -11.81
N LEU A 28 7.50 20.43 -12.49
CA LEU A 28 7.16 19.14 -11.87
C LEU A 28 8.22 18.72 -10.82
N PHE A 29 9.47 19.12 -11.05
CA PHE A 29 10.57 19.01 -10.10
C PHE A 29 10.39 19.81 -8.80
N SER A 30 9.86 21.04 -8.87
CA SER A 30 9.50 21.82 -7.68
C SER A 30 8.39 21.13 -6.90
N GLN A 31 7.34 20.65 -7.59
CA GLN A 31 6.25 19.92 -6.93
C GLN A 31 6.73 18.62 -6.27
N PHE A 32 7.66 17.91 -6.91
CA PHE A 32 8.32 16.73 -6.35
C PHE A 32 9.19 17.08 -5.13
N LEU A 33 10.01 18.14 -5.22
CA LEU A 33 10.85 18.62 -4.12
C LEU A 33 10.02 19.13 -2.93
N ASP A 34 8.87 19.76 -3.19
CA ASP A 34 7.92 20.18 -2.17
C ASP A 34 7.31 18.98 -1.46
N GLY A 35 6.96 17.91 -2.19
CA GLY A 35 6.56 16.63 -1.61
C GLY A 35 7.64 16.00 -0.72
N LEU A 36 8.91 16.00 -1.16
CA LEU A 36 10.04 15.53 -0.33
C LEU A 36 10.25 16.38 0.92
N ARG A 37 10.09 17.70 0.82
CA ARG A 37 10.19 18.62 1.96
C ARG A 37 9.11 18.32 2.99
N VAL A 38 7.87 18.09 2.55
CA VAL A 38 6.74 17.71 3.43
C VAL A 38 7.01 16.39 4.17
N ILE A 39 7.52 15.38 3.46
CA ILE A 39 7.88 14.08 4.07
C ILE A 39 8.95 14.29 5.15
N LYS A 40 9.98 15.11 4.86
CA LYS A 40 11.08 15.39 5.79
C LYS A 40 10.65 16.21 7.01
N SER A 41 9.69 17.12 6.85
CA SER A 41 9.19 17.98 7.93
C SER A 41 8.33 17.23 8.96
N ASN A 42 7.65 16.15 8.57
CA ASN A 42 6.76 15.42 9.47
C ASN A 42 7.40 14.12 9.97
N LYS A 43 7.81 14.10 11.25
CA LYS A 43 8.40 12.91 11.91
C LYS A 43 7.53 11.65 11.78
N PHE A 44 6.20 11.79 11.71
CA PHE A 44 5.29 10.65 11.54
C PHE A 44 5.38 10.04 10.13
N LEU A 45 5.48 10.87 9.09
CA LEU A 45 5.65 10.39 7.70
C LEU A 45 7.02 9.75 7.49
N LEU A 46 8.07 10.36 8.04
CA LEU A 46 9.42 9.80 8.05
C LEU A 46 9.47 8.45 8.76
N PHE A 47 8.85 8.35 9.94
CA PHE A 47 8.73 7.09 10.68
C PHE A 47 7.97 6.05 9.85
N TYR A 48 6.81 6.38 9.29
CA TYR A 48 6.07 5.45 8.43
C TYR A 48 6.92 4.96 7.23
N CYS A 49 7.61 5.87 6.53
CA CYS A 49 8.48 5.53 5.40
C CYS A 49 9.62 4.59 5.82
N TYR A 50 10.27 4.91 6.94
CA TYR A 50 11.36 4.11 7.49
C TYR A 50 10.90 2.69 7.86
N TYR A 51 9.73 2.57 8.49
CA TYR A 51 9.18 1.27 8.88
C TYR A 51 8.68 0.46 7.68
N ARG A 52 8.03 1.11 6.71
CA ARG A 52 7.59 0.46 5.46
C ARG A 52 8.78 -0.12 4.69
N ARG A 53 9.90 0.60 4.65
CA ARG A 53 11.15 0.11 4.05
C ARG A 53 11.65 -1.17 4.70
N ARG A 54 11.61 -1.27 6.04
CA ARG A 54 12.00 -2.49 6.75
C ARG A 54 11.10 -3.66 6.40
N CYS A 55 9.79 -3.45 6.30
CA CYS A 55 8.87 -4.53 5.92
C CYS A 55 9.11 -5.06 4.50
N TYR A 56 9.48 -4.17 3.58
CA TYR A 56 9.83 -4.58 2.21
C TYR A 56 11.15 -5.35 2.17
N LEU A 57 12.10 -5.02 3.05
CA LEU A 57 13.37 -5.72 3.20
C LEU A 57 13.17 -7.21 3.56
N PHE A 58 12.19 -7.52 4.41
CA PHE A 58 11.86 -8.91 4.76
C PHE A 58 11.07 -9.64 3.68
N LEU A 59 10.37 -8.92 2.80
CA LEU A 59 9.58 -9.53 1.72
C LEU A 59 10.44 -9.95 0.53
N ALA A 60 11.51 -9.22 0.26
CA ALA A 60 12.46 -9.51 -0.82
C ALA A 60 13.10 -10.91 -0.75
N PRO A 61 13.61 -11.40 0.40
CA PRO A 61 14.13 -12.77 0.47
C PRO A 61 13.03 -13.83 0.38
N ILE A 62 11.78 -13.52 0.79
CA ILE A 62 10.67 -14.48 0.69
C ILE A 62 10.37 -14.82 -0.78
N SER A 63 10.40 -13.83 -1.68
CA SER A 63 10.11 -14.09 -3.10
C SER A 63 11.13 -15.05 -3.75
N LEU A 64 12.36 -15.08 -3.24
CA LEU A 64 13.39 -16.05 -3.62
C LEU A 64 13.29 -17.37 -2.83
N TYR A 65 12.83 -17.30 -1.58
CA TYR A 65 12.74 -18.48 -0.71
C TYR A 65 11.54 -19.37 -1.05
N ILE A 66 10.38 -18.81 -1.45
CA ILE A 66 9.21 -19.61 -1.84
C ILE A 66 9.54 -20.63 -2.95
N PRO A 67 10.17 -20.26 -4.08
CA PRO A 67 10.49 -21.25 -5.12
C PRO A 67 11.54 -22.27 -4.65
N LEU A 68 12.49 -21.87 -3.80
CA LEU A 68 13.45 -22.80 -3.18
C LEU A 68 12.77 -23.77 -2.21
N TYR A 69 11.81 -23.30 -1.44
CA TYR A 69 11.02 -24.08 -0.50
C TYR A 69 10.16 -25.12 -1.23
N THR A 70 9.47 -24.71 -2.30
CA THR A 70 8.66 -25.63 -3.11
C THR A 70 9.52 -26.69 -3.81
N LYS A 71 10.67 -26.28 -4.36
CA LYS A 71 11.54 -27.18 -5.15
C LYS A 71 12.41 -28.10 -4.29
N ASN A 72 13.07 -27.57 -3.26
CA ASN A 72 14.11 -28.29 -2.52
C ASN A 72 13.59 -28.95 -1.24
N ILE A 73 12.58 -28.38 -0.59
CA ILE A 73 12.06 -28.91 0.69
C ILE A 73 10.88 -29.84 0.44
N LEU A 74 10.00 -29.46 -0.47
CA LEU A 74 8.79 -30.22 -0.78
C LEU A 74 8.93 -31.15 -1.99
N ASN A 75 10.02 -31.05 -2.78
CA ASN A 75 10.21 -31.77 -4.05
C ASN A 75 9.01 -31.64 -5.01
N LEU A 76 8.30 -30.52 -4.95
CA LEU A 76 7.10 -30.29 -5.75
C LEU A 76 7.44 -29.59 -7.07
N SER A 77 6.65 -29.91 -8.10
CA SER A 77 6.77 -29.30 -9.42
C SER A 77 6.40 -27.80 -9.40
N SER A 78 6.80 -27.07 -10.45
CA SER A 78 6.56 -25.63 -10.64
C SER A 78 5.08 -25.22 -10.55
N THR A 79 4.14 -26.14 -10.80
CA THR A 79 2.70 -25.90 -10.64
C THR A 79 2.34 -25.55 -9.19
N PHE A 80 2.96 -26.20 -8.21
CA PHE A 80 2.68 -25.98 -6.79
C PHE A 80 3.22 -24.64 -6.28
N TYR A 81 4.26 -24.09 -6.92
CA TYR A 81 4.75 -22.76 -6.64
C TYR A 81 3.68 -21.71 -6.95
N GLY A 82 3.02 -21.83 -8.12
CA GLY A 82 1.90 -20.96 -8.49
C GLY A 82 0.77 -21.03 -7.46
N ILE A 83 0.40 -22.23 -7.03
CA ILE A 83 -0.65 -22.46 -6.03
C ILE A 83 -0.26 -21.88 -4.66
N ILE A 84 0.98 -22.07 -4.21
CA ILE A 84 1.47 -21.49 -2.94
C ILE A 84 1.52 -19.96 -3.01
N SER A 85 1.96 -19.40 -4.14
CA SER A 85 2.05 -17.94 -4.32
C SER A 85 0.67 -17.27 -4.36
N SER A 86 -0.35 -17.95 -4.88
CA SER A 86 -1.71 -17.44 -4.92
C SER A 86 -2.34 -17.32 -3.52
N ALA A 87 -1.85 -18.08 -2.54
CA ALA A 87 -2.27 -17.97 -1.14
C ALA A 87 -2.09 -16.54 -0.60
N ILE A 88 -0.99 -15.88 -0.98
CA ILE A 88 -0.72 -14.47 -0.61
C ILE A 88 -1.81 -13.56 -1.18
N THR A 89 -2.15 -13.75 -2.46
CA THR A 89 -3.19 -12.95 -3.14
C THR A 89 -4.55 -13.18 -2.51
N VAL A 90 -4.93 -14.43 -2.25
CA VAL A 90 -6.20 -14.78 -1.60
C VAL A 90 -6.26 -14.17 -0.20
N GLY A 91 -5.21 -14.33 0.60
CA GLY A 91 -5.11 -13.68 1.91
C GLY A 91 -5.20 -12.16 1.82
N GLY A 92 -4.59 -11.57 0.80
CA GLY A 92 -4.66 -10.14 0.53
C GLY A 92 -6.09 -9.66 0.27
N LEU A 93 -6.88 -10.41 -0.49
CA LEU A 93 -8.30 -10.12 -0.73
C LEU A 93 -9.10 -10.14 0.59
N PHE A 94 -8.95 -11.20 1.39
CA PHE A 94 -9.59 -11.28 2.70
C PHE A 94 -9.16 -10.16 3.64
N GLY A 95 -7.88 -9.79 3.62
CA GLY A 95 -7.35 -8.67 4.42
C GLY A 95 -7.93 -7.32 4.01
N SER A 96 -8.15 -7.10 2.70
CA SER A 96 -8.78 -5.89 2.19
C SER A 96 -10.25 -5.79 2.59
N LEU A 97 -10.99 -6.89 2.46
CA LEU A 97 -12.38 -7.01 2.94
C LEU A 97 -12.48 -6.78 4.45
N ALA A 98 -11.59 -7.39 5.24
CA ALA A 98 -11.53 -7.18 6.68
C ALA A 98 -11.23 -5.71 7.04
N LEU A 99 -10.35 -5.04 6.30
CA LEU A 99 -10.09 -3.62 6.48
C LEU A 99 -11.32 -2.77 6.16
N LEU A 100 -12.10 -3.10 5.12
CA LEU A 100 -13.32 -2.37 4.80
C LEU A 100 -14.34 -2.40 5.95
N VAL A 101 -14.50 -3.57 6.58
CA VAL A 101 -15.45 -3.78 7.68
C VAL A 101 -14.96 -3.18 9.00
N PHE A 102 -13.70 -3.44 9.37
CA PHE A 102 -13.17 -3.09 10.69
C PHE A 102 -12.36 -1.78 10.72
N GLY A 103 -11.84 -1.33 9.58
CA GLY A 103 -10.88 -0.22 9.50
C GLY A 103 -11.41 1.14 9.96
N LYS A 104 -12.74 1.34 9.97
CA LYS A 104 -13.37 2.56 10.51
C LYS A 104 -13.55 2.54 12.03
N ARG A 105 -13.56 1.37 12.67
CA ARG A 105 -13.92 1.19 14.09
C ARG A 105 -12.71 1.05 15.04
N VAL A 106 -11.52 0.83 14.50
CA VAL A 106 -10.31 0.52 15.28
C VAL A 106 -9.28 1.63 15.22
N ASN A 107 -8.53 1.80 16.32
CA ASN A 107 -7.45 2.77 16.40
C ASN A 107 -6.39 2.52 15.33
N LYS A 108 -6.15 3.54 14.50
CA LYS A 108 -5.28 3.49 13.31
C LYS A 108 -3.88 2.93 13.62
N LYS A 109 -3.28 3.40 14.72
CA LYS A 109 -1.96 2.95 15.19
C LYS A 109 -1.95 1.47 15.58
N PHE A 110 -2.99 1.01 16.27
CA PHE A 110 -3.12 -0.39 16.69
C PHE A 110 -3.28 -1.33 15.48
N PHE A 111 -4.00 -0.90 14.45
CA PHE A 111 -4.20 -1.69 13.24
C PHE A 111 -2.90 -1.89 12.44
N ILE A 112 -2.07 -0.85 12.35
CA ILE A 112 -0.75 -0.93 11.71
C ILE A 112 0.21 -1.82 12.52
N VAL A 113 0.28 -1.62 13.85
CA VAL A 113 1.16 -2.41 14.72
C VAL A 113 0.77 -3.89 14.72
N SER A 114 -0.52 -4.19 14.81
CA SER A 114 -1.01 -5.57 14.71
C SER A 114 -0.67 -6.20 13.36
N GLY A 115 -0.78 -5.48 12.25
CA GLY A 115 -0.34 -5.95 10.93
C GLY A 115 1.12 -6.41 10.92
N PHE A 116 2.02 -5.65 11.55
CA PHE A 116 3.43 -6.03 11.64
C PHE A 116 3.70 -7.25 12.52
N ILE A 117 3.00 -7.36 13.65
CA ILE A 117 3.12 -8.52 14.54
C ILE A 117 2.66 -9.78 13.79
N PHE A 118 1.51 -9.71 13.11
CA PHE A 118 1.00 -10.81 12.30
C PHE A 118 1.92 -11.16 11.13
N GLN A 119 2.55 -10.17 10.50
CA GLN A 119 3.55 -10.39 9.44
C GLN A 119 4.75 -11.19 9.97
N GLY A 120 5.31 -10.78 11.12
CA GLY A 120 6.45 -11.47 11.73
C GLY A 120 6.12 -12.91 12.14
N ILE A 121 4.95 -13.12 12.75
CA ILE A 121 4.48 -14.46 13.16
C ILE A 121 4.33 -15.38 11.93
N SER A 122 3.69 -14.88 10.87
CA SER A 122 3.50 -15.63 9.63
C SER A 122 4.83 -16.03 8.98
N LEU A 123 5.80 -15.12 8.97
CA LEU A 123 7.17 -15.38 8.49
C LEU A 123 7.88 -16.48 9.29
N ILE A 124 7.78 -16.43 10.62
CA ILE A 124 8.36 -17.44 11.50
C ILE A 124 7.69 -18.79 11.26
N MET A 125 6.36 -18.84 11.18
CA MET A 125 5.62 -20.06 10.87
C MET A 125 6.02 -20.64 9.51
N PHE A 126 6.18 -19.80 8.50
CA PHE A 126 6.59 -20.22 7.16
C PHE A 126 8.01 -20.82 7.15
N GLY A 127 8.93 -20.27 7.96
CA GLY A 127 10.29 -20.79 8.09
C GLY A 127 10.37 -22.11 8.87
N LEU A 128 9.53 -22.30 9.89
CA LEU A 128 9.56 -23.48 10.75
C LEU A 128 8.77 -24.67 10.18
N ILE A 129 7.66 -24.41 9.48
CA ILE A 129 6.79 -25.49 8.99
C ILE A 129 7.24 -25.92 7.60
N GLN A 130 7.72 -27.15 7.47
CA GLN A 130 8.16 -27.76 6.20
C GLN A 130 7.05 -28.59 5.51
N ASN A 131 5.78 -28.21 5.71
CA ASN A 131 4.63 -28.88 5.12
C ASN A 131 3.90 -27.94 4.15
N PHE A 132 3.42 -28.47 3.02
CA PHE A 132 2.72 -27.71 1.98
C PHE A 132 1.55 -26.89 2.53
N ILE A 133 0.67 -27.54 3.31
CA ILE A 133 -0.53 -26.90 3.90
C ILE A 133 -0.13 -25.81 4.90
N GLY A 134 0.90 -26.07 5.72
CA GLY A 134 1.41 -25.08 6.66
C GLY A 134 2.03 -23.88 5.97
N GLY A 135 2.75 -24.09 4.88
CA GLY A 135 3.28 -23.03 4.02
C GLY A 135 2.16 -22.19 3.39
N PHE A 136 1.13 -22.85 2.85
CA PHE A 136 -0.04 -22.21 2.26
C PHE A 136 -0.79 -21.33 3.28
N VAL A 137 -1.10 -21.87 4.46
CA VAL A 137 -1.79 -21.12 5.53
C VAL A 137 -0.93 -19.96 6.02
N SER A 138 0.38 -20.18 6.22
CA SER A 138 1.29 -19.13 6.66
C SER A 138 1.33 -17.97 5.66
N LEU A 139 1.43 -18.26 4.37
CA LEU A 139 1.43 -17.24 3.32
C LEU A 139 0.07 -16.55 3.12
N MET A 140 -1.03 -17.26 3.38
CA MET A 140 -2.36 -16.65 3.41
C MET A 140 -2.49 -15.63 4.55
N ILE A 141 -1.99 -15.98 5.74
CA ILE A 141 -1.91 -15.04 6.88
C ILE A 141 -0.98 -13.86 6.53
N LEU A 142 0.12 -14.12 5.81
CA LEU A 142 1.03 -13.07 5.33
C LEU A 142 0.28 -12.07 4.43
N GLY A 143 -0.52 -12.58 3.48
CA GLY A 143 -1.35 -11.78 2.60
C GLY A 143 -2.32 -10.87 3.35
N ILE A 144 -3.01 -11.42 4.36
CA ILE A 144 -3.91 -10.63 5.23
C ILE A 144 -3.13 -9.51 5.93
N ALA A 145 -1.97 -9.82 6.49
CA ALA A 145 -1.13 -8.84 7.18
C ALA A 145 -0.64 -7.72 6.25
N LEU A 146 -0.22 -8.07 5.03
CA LEU A 146 0.25 -7.12 4.01
C LEU A 146 -0.85 -6.14 3.58
N SER A 147 -2.08 -6.62 3.36
CA SER A 147 -3.21 -5.76 3.02
C SER A 147 -3.50 -4.72 4.10
N LYS A 148 -3.35 -5.06 5.39
CA LYS A 148 -3.52 -4.10 6.48
C LYS A 148 -2.47 -2.98 6.45
N ILE A 149 -1.25 -3.30 6.04
CA ILE A 149 -0.11 -2.37 5.99
C ILE A 149 -0.19 -1.47 4.75
N LEU A 150 -0.55 -2.05 3.60
CA LEU A 150 -0.55 -1.37 2.29
C LEU A 150 -1.81 -0.56 2.04
N SER A 151 -2.98 -1.08 2.39
CA SER A 151 -4.27 -0.44 2.09
C SER A 151 -4.60 0.70 3.05
N TYR A 152 -3.80 0.93 4.08
CA TYR A 152 -3.95 2.11 4.91
C TYR A 152 -3.40 3.35 4.18
N ASN A 153 -4.27 4.00 3.40
CA ASN A 153 -3.96 5.27 2.74
C ASN A 153 -3.55 6.32 3.79
N ILE A 154 -2.32 6.83 3.68
CA ILE A 154 -1.79 7.94 4.47
C ILE A 154 -2.50 9.26 4.11
N TYR A 155 -3.03 9.32 2.89
CA TYR A 155 -3.70 10.48 2.30
C TYR A 155 -4.78 11.11 3.22
N PRO A 156 -5.79 10.36 3.71
CA PRO A 156 -6.79 10.91 4.63
C PRO A 156 -6.23 11.32 5.99
N ILE A 157 -5.10 10.77 6.45
CA ILE A 157 -4.46 11.22 7.71
C ILE A 157 -3.79 12.58 7.51
N PHE A 158 -3.12 12.77 6.37
CA PHE A 158 -2.48 14.04 6.04
C PHE A 158 -3.52 15.16 5.85
N VAL A 159 -4.59 14.88 5.10
CA VAL A 159 -5.71 15.81 4.89
C VAL A 159 -6.43 16.16 6.20
N GLN A 160 -6.64 15.20 7.10
CA GLN A 160 -7.23 15.48 8.42
C GLN A 160 -6.32 16.30 9.34
N HIS A 161 -5.01 16.23 9.17
CA HIS A 161 -4.06 17.01 9.97
C HIS A 161 -3.89 18.43 9.43
N SER A 162 -3.94 18.64 8.11
CA SER A 162 -3.89 19.97 7.51
C SER A 162 -5.15 20.81 7.77
N VAL A 163 -6.34 20.18 7.86
CA VAL A 163 -7.61 20.88 8.16
C VAL A 163 -7.73 21.32 9.64
N LYS A 164 -6.92 20.76 10.56
CA LYS A 164 -6.90 21.18 11.97
C LYS A 164 -5.98 22.37 12.26
N LEU A 165 -5.28 22.87 11.25
CA LEU A 165 -4.35 24.01 11.37
C LEU A 165 -4.85 25.25 10.59
N SER A 166 -6.05 25.19 10.02
CA SER A 166 -6.81 26.32 9.43
C SER A 166 -8.00 26.65 10.31
#